data_AF-A0AA35SBV5-F1
#
_entry.id   AF-A0AA35SBV5-F1
#
_cell.length_a   1.000
_cell.length_b   1.000
_cell.length_c   1.000
_cell.angle_alpha   90.00
_cell.angle_beta   90.00
_cell.angle_gamma   90.00
#
_symmetry.space_group_name_H-M   'P 1'
#
loop_
_entity.id
_entity.type
_entity.pdbx_description
1 polymer ?
#
loop_
_entity_poly.entity_id
_entity_poly.type
_entity_poly.pdbx_seq_one_letter_code
_entity_poly.pdbx_strand_id
1 'polypeptide(L)'
;MASLDNHQSLFQGRLRQKHGDNGGGRASAGDQTDQRRLSIVSSLIRAPGDFTLASCVGLEDVKQLLREAVLLPHTHPHLFSGRRRPWRRLLLYGPPGTGKTLLAHAISSESLAVFYSVSSADILSSWVGESEKLVRDLFSHARQQTSQPVIVLIDEVDSLCRRRNMKEEDHSRRIKTELLKQMESFGNDNIVVLCTTNCPWELDPAFLRRFQRKIFVGLPNKEARCQILGLHLGSAGVAISGEDMHMLSECTERYSGSDLAHVASEALMRPLRELEGAGHWLPAAGGLLQPCSANHPGALQMSFTDLSPHQVLLMHTDACHRCSF
;
A
#
# COMPACT_ATOMS: atom_id res chain seq x y z
N MET A 1 -29.99 4.07 -7.12
CA MET A 1 -29.80 3.22 -5.92
C MET A 1 -30.34 1.80 -6.16
N ALA A 2 -29.92 1.12 -7.23
CA ALA A 2 -30.37 -0.26 -7.52
C ALA A 2 -29.37 -1.05 -8.41
N SER A 3 -28.06 -0.83 -8.28
CA SER A 3 -27.06 -1.58 -9.09
C SER A 3 -25.84 -2.06 -8.31
N LEU A 4 -25.80 -1.90 -6.98
CA LEU A 4 -24.66 -2.31 -6.14
C LEU A 4 -24.84 -3.73 -5.56
N ASP A 5 -26.07 -4.20 -5.38
CA ASP A 5 -26.33 -5.50 -4.75
C ASP A 5 -26.15 -6.71 -5.67
N ASN A 6 -26.08 -6.50 -7.00
CA ASN A 6 -25.97 -7.60 -7.96
C ASN A 6 -24.53 -8.09 -8.21
N HIS A 7 -23.52 -7.36 -7.70
CA HIS A 7 -22.11 -7.69 -7.92
C HIS A 7 -21.50 -8.61 -6.85
N GLN A 8 -22.06 -8.65 -5.63
CA GLN A 8 -21.61 -9.58 -4.59
C GLN A 8 -22.06 -11.03 -4.83
N SER A 9 -23.24 -11.23 -5.45
CA SER A 9 -23.77 -12.57 -5.75
C SER A 9 -23.00 -13.30 -6.86
N LEU A 10 -22.44 -12.56 -7.82
CA LEU A 10 -21.66 -13.11 -8.93
C LEU A 10 -20.30 -13.67 -8.49
N PHE A 11 -19.72 -13.16 -7.39
CA PHE A 11 -18.45 -13.64 -6.86
C PHE A 11 -18.57 -15.00 -6.13
N GLN A 12 -19.71 -15.26 -5.46
CA GLN A 12 -19.96 -16.54 -4.79
C GLN A 12 -20.51 -17.62 -5.74
N GLY A 13 -21.18 -17.24 -6.84
CA GLY A 13 -21.81 -18.18 -7.77
C GLY A 13 -20.85 -19.01 -8.64
N ARG A 14 -19.63 -18.53 -8.90
CA ARG A 14 -18.68 -19.21 -9.81
C ARG A 14 -17.78 -20.25 -9.13
N LEU A 15 -17.75 -20.32 -7.80
CA LEU A 15 -16.98 -21.31 -7.05
C LEU A 15 -17.73 -22.64 -6.81
N ARG A 16 -19.02 -22.73 -7.19
CA ARG A 16 -19.88 -23.89 -6.87
C ARG A 16 -20.28 -24.80 -8.03
N GLN A 17 -19.88 -24.52 -9.27
CA GLN A 17 -20.18 -25.37 -10.42
C GLN A 17 -18.93 -26.00 -11.02
N LYS A 18 -18.32 -26.93 -10.26
CA LYS A 18 -17.48 -28.01 -10.79
C LYS A 18 -17.31 -29.09 -9.71
N HIS A 19 -18.42 -29.69 -9.30
CA HIS A 19 -18.43 -30.99 -8.63
C HIS A 19 -19.46 -31.85 -9.35
N GLY A 20 -18.95 -32.74 -10.20
CA GLY A 20 -19.71 -33.56 -11.14
C GLY A 20 -18.80 -34.57 -11.83
N ASP A 21 -18.37 -35.53 -11.03
CA ASP A 21 -18.08 -36.94 -11.33
C ASP A 21 -16.89 -37.41 -12.21
N ASN A 22 -16.19 -38.39 -11.61
CA ASN A 22 -15.38 -39.51 -12.09
C ASN A 22 -14.05 -39.34 -12.86
N GLY A 23 -12.99 -39.92 -12.26
CA GLY A 23 -11.74 -40.30 -12.93
C GLY A 23 -10.55 -40.44 -11.97
N GLY A 24 -10.46 -41.55 -11.23
CA GLY A 24 -9.32 -41.87 -10.37
C GLY A 24 -8.03 -42.11 -11.15
N GLY A 25 -7.33 -41.03 -11.50
CA GLY A 25 -5.96 -41.06 -12.00
C GLY A 25 -4.99 -40.67 -10.87
N ARG A 26 -3.94 -41.48 -10.65
CA ARG A 26 -2.80 -41.09 -9.79
C ARG A 26 -2.24 -39.75 -10.29
N ALA A 27 -2.46 -38.68 -9.52
CA ALA A 27 -1.89 -37.37 -9.82
C ALA A 27 -0.36 -37.49 -9.90
N SER A 28 0.19 -37.24 -11.09
CA SER A 28 1.63 -37.17 -11.34
C SER A 28 2.28 -36.12 -10.43
N ALA A 29 3.54 -36.32 -10.02
CA ALA A 29 4.31 -35.34 -9.25
C ALA A 29 4.37 -33.95 -9.91
N GLY A 30 4.25 -33.89 -11.24
CA GLY A 30 4.14 -32.63 -12.00
C GLY A 30 2.82 -31.89 -11.77
N ASP A 31 1.70 -32.62 -11.66
CA ASP A 31 0.35 -32.03 -11.50
C ASP A 31 0.17 -31.38 -10.11
N GLN A 32 0.80 -31.97 -9.08
CA GLN A 32 0.83 -31.39 -7.74
C GLN A 32 1.67 -30.10 -7.65
N THR A 33 2.76 -30.05 -8.43
CA THR A 33 3.63 -28.87 -8.48
C THR A 33 2.93 -27.72 -9.21
N ASP A 34 2.20 -28.02 -10.27
CA ASP A 34 1.41 -27.06 -11.04
C ASP A 34 0.25 -26.50 -10.21
N GLN A 35 -0.48 -27.34 -9.47
CA GLN A 35 -1.52 -26.91 -8.54
C GLN A 35 -0.98 -25.99 -7.43
N ARG A 36 0.21 -26.29 -6.90
CA ARG A 36 0.86 -25.45 -5.88
C ARG A 36 1.28 -24.09 -6.42
N ARG A 37 1.73 -23.99 -7.68
CA ARG A 37 2.07 -22.70 -8.29
C ARG A 37 0.84 -21.85 -8.56
N LEU A 38 -0.23 -22.47 -9.06
CA LEU A 38 -1.50 -21.76 -9.29
C LEU A 38 -2.12 -21.25 -7.99
N SER A 39 -1.95 -21.96 -6.87
CA SER A 39 -2.38 -21.46 -5.56
C SER A 39 -1.52 -20.29 -5.04
N ILE A 40 -0.23 -20.24 -5.40
CA ILE A 40 0.61 -19.07 -5.13
C ILE A 40 0.15 -17.89 -5.98
N VAL A 41 -0.12 -18.09 -7.28
CA VAL A 41 -0.58 -16.99 -8.15
C VAL A 41 -1.94 -16.45 -7.69
N SER A 42 -2.84 -17.30 -7.23
CA SER A 42 -4.13 -16.84 -6.69
C SER A 42 -3.99 -16.09 -5.37
N SER A 43 -2.99 -16.41 -4.53
CA SER A 43 -2.72 -15.68 -3.29
C SER A 43 -2.11 -14.29 -3.52
N LEU A 44 -1.51 -14.06 -4.70
CA LEU A 44 -1.01 -12.73 -5.11
C LEU A 44 -2.15 -11.76 -5.46
N ILE A 45 -3.37 -12.26 -5.68
CA ILE A 45 -4.55 -11.43 -5.92
C ILE A 45 -4.94 -10.78 -4.59
N ARG A 46 -4.94 -9.46 -4.55
CA ARG A 46 -5.46 -8.71 -3.40
C ARG A 46 -6.91 -8.33 -3.65
N ALA A 47 -7.72 -8.41 -2.59
CA ALA A 47 -9.06 -7.88 -2.62
C ALA A 47 -9.01 -6.35 -2.80
N PRO A 48 -9.96 -5.76 -3.54
CA PRO A 48 -10.13 -4.32 -3.55
C PRO A 48 -10.44 -3.85 -2.12
N GLY A 49 -9.69 -2.86 -1.64
CA GLY A 49 -9.93 -2.22 -0.34
C GLY A 49 -10.78 -0.95 -0.49
N ASP A 50 -11.20 -0.38 0.63
CA ASP A 50 -11.99 0.86 0.67
C ASP A 50 -11.18 2.13 0.33
N PHE A 51 -9.85 1.98 0.23
CA PHE A 51 -8.93 3.08 -0.02
C PHE A 51 -8.86 3.43 -1.52
N THR A 52 -9.14 4.68 -1.88
CA THR A 52 -9.19 5.17 -3.29
C THR A 52 -8.18 6.30 -3.52
N LEU A 53 -7.99 6.79 -4.76
CA LEU A 53 -7.05 7.89 -5.00
C LEU A 53 -7.50 9.19 -4.33
N ALA A 54 -8.80 9.35 -4.03
CA ALA A 54 -9.30 10.48 -3.26
C ALA A 54 -8.77 10.49 -1.82
N SER A 55 -8.46 9.31 -1.26
CA SER A 55 -7.88 9.15 0.08
C SER A 55 -6.37 9.44 0.10
N CYS A 56 -5.70 9.45 -1.06
CA CYS A 56 -4.30 9.89 -1.15
C CYS A 56 -4.23 11.42 -1.08
N VAL A 57 -3.43 11.96 -0.17
CA VAL A 57 -3.22 13.40 -0.06
C VAL A 57 -2.21 13.90 -1.10
N GLY A 58 -2.53 15.00 -1.80
CA GLY A 58 -1.66 15.61 -2.79
C GLY A 58 -1.46 14.77 -4.06
N LEU A 59 -0.34 14.96 -4.76
CA LEU A 59 0.05 14.15 -5.93
C LEU A 59 -0.96 14.18 -7.09
N GLU A 60 -1.64 15.31 -7.31
CA GLU A 60 -2.73 15.43 -8.30
C GLU A 60 -2.29 15.04 -9.72
N ASP A 61 -1.10 15.46 -10.14
CA ASP A 61 -0.54 15.08 -11.45
C ASP A 61 -0.33 13.56 -11.56
N VAL A 62 0.14 12.92 -10.49
CA VAL A 62 0.37 11.47 -10.44
C VAL A 62 -0.96 10.73 -10.49
N LYS A 63 -1.95 11.17 -9.70
CA LYS A 63 -3.31 10.60 -9.72
C LYS A 63 -3.92 10.70 -11.11
N GLN A 64 -3.82 11.86 -11.75
CA GLN A 64 -4.33 12.08 -13.10
C GLN A 64 -3.67 11.15 -14.12
N LEU A 65 -2.34 11.02 -14.10
CA LEU A 65 -1.62 10.10 -14.97
C LEU A 65 -2.03 8.63 -14.76
N LEU A 66 -2.28 8.22 -13.51
CA LEU A 66 -2.76 6.87 -13.20
C LEU A 66 -4.18 6.65 -13.73
N ARG A 67 -5.08 7.64 -13.60
CA ARG A 67 -6.43 7.57 -14.18
C ARG A 67 -6.39 7.46 -15.71
N GLU A 68 -5.54 8.25 -16.36
CA GLU A 68 -5.36 8.20 -17.81
C GLU A 68 -4.80 6.86 -18.29
N ALA A 69 -3.95 6.21 -17.49
CA ALA A 69 -3.35 4.94 -17.87
C ALA A 69 -4.26 3.73 -17.60
N VAL A 70 -5.07 3.76 -16.54
CA VAL A 70 -5.86 2.61 -16.09
C VAL A 70 -7.36 2.77 -16.40
N LEU A 71 -7.97 3.88 -15.96
CA LEU A 71 -9.42 4.10 -16.05
C LEU A 71 -9.86 4.53 -17.44
N LEU A 72 -9.14 5.46 -18.06
CA LEU A 72 -9.53 6.04 -19.34
C LEU A 72 -9.61 5.02 -20.49
N PRO A 73 -8.66 4.06 -20.64
CA PRO A 73 -8.73 3.04 -21.68
C PRO A 73 -9.90 2.07 -21.50
N HIS A 74 -10.30 1.84 -20.26
CA HIS A 74 -11.42 0.96 -19.94
C HIS A 74 -12.78 1.65 -20.16
N THR A 75 -12.91 2.90 -19.69
CA THR A 75 -14.17 3.67 -19.78
C THR A 75 -14.42 4.25 -21.17
N HIS A 76 -13.38 4.65 -21.89
CA HIS A 76 -13.47 5.32 -23.19
C HIS A 76 -12.53 4.67 -24.24
N PRO A 77 -12.74 3.38 -24.58
CA PRO A 77 -11.85 2.65 -25.49
C PRO A 77 -11.75 3.27 -26.89
N HIS A 78 -12.79 3.97 -27.35
CA HIS A 78 -12.83 4.64 -28.65
C HIS A 78 -11.78 5.76 -28.79
N LEU A 79 -11.32 6.36 -27.69
CA LEU A 79 -10.26 7.36 -27.67
C LEU A 79 -8.88 6.76 -28.02
N PHE A 80 -8.70 5.45 -27.84
CA PHE A 80 -7.45 4.74 -28.07
C PHE A 80 -7.45 3.99 -29.41
N SER A 81 -7.87 4.70 -30.46
CA SER A 81 -7.90 4.22 -31.84
C SER A 81 -6.70 4.74 -32.66
N GLY A 82 -6.29 3.93 -33.65
CA GLY A 82 -5.20 4.27 -34.57
C GLY A 82 -3.83 4.31 -33.89
N ARG A 83 -3.18 5.49 -33.88
CA ARG A 83 -1.86 5.69 -33.26
C ARG A 83 -1.92 5.92 -31.74
N ARG A 84 -3.09 6.25 -31.20
CA ARG A 84 -3.28 6.48 -29.76
C ARG A 84 -3.39 5.12 -29.08
N ARG A 85 -2.39 4.75 -28.28
CA ARG A 85 -2.37 3.50 -27.51
C ARG A 85 -2.25 3.81 -26.02
N PRO A 86 -2.96 3.07 -25.15
CA PRO A 86 -2.88 3.28 -23.71
C PRO A 86 -1.48 2.92 -23.19
N TRP A 87 -1.08 3.55 -22.09
CA TRP A 87 0.16 3.17 -21.40
C TRP A 87 -0.08 1.90 -20.58
N ARG A 88 0.70 0.87 -20.88
CA ARG A 88 0.63 -0.46 -20.28
C ARG A 88 1.77 -0.71 -19.29
N ARG A 89 2.86 0.08 -19.36
CA ARG A 89 4.06 -0.11 -18.54
C ARG A 89 4.47 1.19 -17.86
N LEU A 90 4.22 1.26 -16.57
CA LEU A 90 4.41 2.44 -15.74
C LEU A 90 5.45 2.12 -14.65
N LEU A 91 6.36 3.05 -14.41
CA LEU A 91 7.30 3.00 -13.28
C LEU A 91 7.02 4.17 -12.34
N LEU A 92 6.62 3.88 -11.11
CA LEU A 92 6.55 4.85 -10.02
C LEU A 92 7.91 4.89 -9.33
N TYR A 93 8.53 6.06 -9.23
CA TYR A 93 9.84 6.18 -8.58
C TYR A 93 9.90 7.43 -7.71
N GLY A 94 10.69 7.38 -6.64
CA GLY A 94 10.86 8.50 -5.73
C GLY A 94 11.29 8.01 -4.34
N PRO A 95 11.54 8.93 -3.40
CA PRO A 95 12.03 8.56 -2.07
C PRO A 95 11.09 7.58 -1.36
N PRO A 96 11.59 6.79 -0.40
CA PRO A 96 10.77 5.88 0.39
C PRO A 96 9.72 6.66 1.20
N GLY A 97 8.64 5.99 1.60
CA GLY A 97 7.60 6.59 2.45
C GLY A 97 6.66 7.60 1.75
N THR A 98 6.72 7.75 0.42
CA THR A 98 5.84 8.65 -0.34
C THR A 98 4.55 8.00 -0.85
N GLY A 99 4.27 6.74 -0.48
CA GLY A 99 3.01 6.08 -0.82
C GLY A 99 2.92 5.51 -2.24
N LYS A 100 4.05 5.15 -2.88
CA LYS A 100 4.05 4.54 -4.23
C LYS A 100 3.20 3.27 -4.31
N THR A 101 3.40 2.34 -3.38
CA THR A 101 2.61 1.09 -3.27
C THR A 101 1.15 1.39 -2.94
N LEU A 102 0.92 2.34 -2.02
CA LEU A 102 -0.42 2.80 -1.63
C LEU A 102 -1.20 3.38 -2.82
N LEU A 103 -0.56 4.18 -3.67
CA LEU A 103 -1.15 4.71 -4.91
C LEU A 103 -1.58 3.60 -5.87
N ALA A 104 -0.78 2.54 -6.00
CA ALA A 104 -1.11 1.39 -6.86
C ALA A 104 -2.34 0.63 -6.34
N HIS A 105 -2.44 0.44 -5.02
CA HIS A 105 -3.64 -0.10 -4.39
C HIS A 105 -4.85 0.81 -4.61
N ALA A 106 -4.69 2.12 -4.41
CA ALA A 106 -5.75 3.11 -4.55
C ALA A 106 -6.36 3.14 -5.97
N ILE A 107 -5.52 3.12 -7.02
CA ILE A 107 -6.02 3.06 -8.40
C ILE A 107 -6.70 1.72 -8.70
N SER A 108 -6.24 0.60 -8.10
CA SER A 108 -6.90 -0.68 -8.29
C SER A 108 -8.31 -0.72 -7.70
N SER A 109 -8.50 -0.15 -6.51
CA SER A 109 -9.80 -0.03 -5.87
C SER A 109 -10.73 0.90 -6.66
N GLU A 110 -10.23 2.07 -7.09
CA GLU A 110 -11.01 3.03 -7.87
C GLU A 110 -11.45 2.48 -9.24
N SER A 111 -10.61 1.65 -9.87
CA SER A 111 -10.90 1.04 -11.16
C SER A 111 -11.59 -0.33 -11.10
N LEU A 112 -11.84 -0.85 -9.88
CA LEU A 112 -12.32 -2.21 -9.65
C LEU A 112 -11.52 -3.26 -10.45
N ALA A 113 -10.21 -3.03 -10.56
CA ALA A 113 -9.30 -3.88 -11.30
C ALA A 113 -8.93 -5.14 -10.51
N VAL A 114 -8.69 -6.25 -11.21
CA VAL A 114 -8.01 -7.40 -10.60
C VAL A 114 -6.58 -6.98 -10.30
N PHE A 115 -6.22 -6.99 -9.01
CA PHE A 115 -4.92 -6.49 -8.55
C PHE A 115 -4.00 -7.62 -8.11
N TYR A 116 -2.95 -7.86 -8.90
CA TYR A 116 -1.83 -8.73 -8.52
C TYR A 116 -0.76 -7.87 -7.85
N SER A 117 -0.32 -8.27 -6.66
CA SER A 117 0.76 -7.60 -5.95
C SER A 117 1.85 -8.59 -5.60
N VAL A 118 3.04 -8.39 -6.13
CA VAL A 118 4.21 -9.24 -5.85
C VAL A 118 5.42 -8.36 -5.54
N SER A 119 6.16 -8.67 -4.46
CA SER A 119 7.45 -8.04 -4.22
C SER A 119 8.52 -8.72 -5.07
N SER A 120 9.45 -7.94 -5.61
CA SER A 120 10.60 -8.47 -6.34
C SER A 120 11.48 -9.39 -5.47
N ALA A 121 11.51 -9.17 -4.15
CA ALA A 121 12.20 -10.05 -3.20
C ALA A 121 11.52 -11.44 -3.08
N ASP A 122 10.19 -11.50 -3.16
CA ASP A 122 9.43 -12.76 -3.12
C ASP A 122 9.69 -13.61 -4.37
N ILE A 123 9.86 -12.95 -5.53
CA ILE A 123 10.22 -13.61 -6.78
C ILE A 123 11.64 -14.20 -6.70
N LEU A 124 12.59 -13.46 -6.12
CA LEU A 124 13.98 -13.89 -5.98
C LEU A 124 14.18 -15.01 -4.96
N SER A 125 13.42 -15.00 -3.87
CA SER A 125 13.55 -16.00 -2.78
C SER A 125 12.92 -17.36 -3.11
N SER A 126 12.17 -17.46 -4.21
CA SER A 126 11.60 -18.71 -4.70
C SER A 126 12.68 -19.66 -5.24
N TRP A 127 12.46 -20.99 -5.17
CA TRP A 127 13.42 -22.01 -5.62
C TRP A 127 13.88 -21.78 -7.09
N VAL A 128 15.15 -22.08 -7.38
CA VAL A 128 15.75 -21.88 -8.70
C VAL A 128 14.95 -22.61 -9.78
N GLY A 129 14.47 -21.87 -10.78
CA GLY A 129 13.62 -22.35 -11.88
C GLY A 129 12.11 -22.24 -11.63
N GLU A 130 11.67 -22.19 -10.38
CA GLU A 130 10.27 -21.93 -10.02
C GLU A 130 9.92 -20.44 -10.16
N SER A 131 10.87 -19.53 -9.92
CA SER A 131 10.66 -18.09 -10.07
C SER A 131 10.32 -17.66 -11.51
N GLU A 132 10.97 -18.24 -12.51
CA GLU A 132 10.68 -17.95 -13.93
C GLU A 132 9.30 -18.47 -14.35
N LYS A 133 8.91 -19.63 -13.81
CA LYS A 133 7.60 -20.21 -14.02
C LYS A 133 6.53 -19.39 -13.33
N LEU A 134 6.77 -18.93 -12.10
CA LEU A 134 5.87 -18.08 -11.35
C LEU A 134 5.55 -16.79 -12.11
N VAL A 135 6.56 -16.12 -12.68
CA VAL A 135 6.35 -14.94 -13.53
C VAL A 135 5.48 -15.31 -14.75
N ARG A 136 5.75 -16.43 -15.43
CA ARG A 136 4.94 -16.90 -16.56
C ARG A 136 3.49 -17.18 -16.17
N ASP A 137 3.28 -17.89 -15.07
CA ASP A 137 1.95 -18.25 -14.59
C ASP A 137 1.17 -17.01 -14.15
N LEU A 138 1.82 -16.08 -13.45
CA LEU A 138 1.22 -14.81 -13.03
C LEU A 138 0.68 -14.04 -14.24
N PHE A 139 1.50 -13.84 -15.27
CA PHE A 139 1.05 -13.14 -16.48
C PHE A 139 0.04 -13.98 -17.29
N SER A 140 0.18 -15.30 -17.33
CA SER A 140 -0.81 -16.19 -17.97
C SER A 140 -2.18 -16.10 -17.30
N HIS A 141 -2.20 -16.17 -15.97
CA HIS A 141 -3.42 -16.07 -15.15
C HIS A 141 -4.02 -14.65 -15.23
N ALA A 142 -3.18 -13.61 -15.26
CA ALA A 142 -3.63 -12.24 -15.50
C ALA A 142 -4.29 -12.08 -16.87
N ARG A 143 -3.77 -12.71 -17.93
CA ARG A 143 -4.38 -12.68 -19.28
C ARG A 143 -5.72 -13.41 -19.37
N GLN A 144 -5.95 -14.40 -18.51
CA GLN A 144 -7.24 -15.10 -18.45
C GLN A 144 -8.36 -14.21 -17.88
N GLN A 145 -8.01 -13.13 -17.18
CA GLN A 145 -8.96 -12.13 -16.70
C GLN A 145 -9.36 -11.21 -17.85
N THR A 146 -10.52 -11.50 -18.45
CA THR A 146 -11.04 -10.75 -19.62
C THR A 146 -12.14 -9.76 -19.26
N SER A 147 -12.81 -9.94 -18.12
CA SER A 147 -13.98 -9.16 -17.72
C SER A 147 -13.66 -7.81 -17.06
N GLN A 148 -12.45 -7.63 -16.55
CA GLN A 148 -12.05 -6.46 -15.75
C GLN A 148 -10.67 -5.97 -16.18
N PRO A 149 -10.33 -4.69 -15.95
CA PRO A 149 -8.95 -4.23 -16.05
C PRO A 149 -8.08 -5.02 -15.06
N VAL A 150 -6.83 -5.28 -15.44
CA VAL A 150 -5.90 -6.02 -14.60
C VAL A 150 -4.69 -5.16 -14.33
N ILE A 151 -4.32 -5.07 -13.05
CA ILE A 151 -3.12 -4.36 -12.62
C ILE A 151 -2.16 -5.38 -12.03
N VAL A 152 -0.93 -5.40 -12.54
CA VAL A 152 0.17 -6.18 -11.98
C VAL A 152 1.16 -5.21 -11.36
N LEU A 153 1.16 -5.14 -10.02
CA LEU A 153 2.15 -4.42 -9.25
C LEU A 153 3.35 -5.33 -8.97
N ILE A 154 4.53 -4.85 -9.37
CA ILE A 154 5.81 -5.43 -8.96
C ILE A 154 6.50 -4.41 -8.07
N ASP A 155 6.50 -4.68 -6.77
CA ASP A 155 7.08 -3.77 -5.77
C ASP A 155 8.60 -3.93 -5.70
N GLU A 156 9.28 -2.83 -5.34
CA GLU A 156 10.72 -2.78 -5.08
C GLU A 156 11.57 -3.43 -6.19
N VAL A 157 11.32 -3.04 -7.45
CA VAL A 157 12.01 -3.63 -8.62
C VAL A 157 13.51 -3.43 -8.62
N ASP A 158 14.03 -2.52 -7.79
CA ASP A 158 15.46 -2.38 -7.56
C ASP A 158 16.09 -3.56 -6.82
N SER A 159 15.35 -4.50 -6.24
CA SER A 159 15.95 -5.75 -5.74
C SER A 159 16.31 -6.73 -6.87
N LEU A 160 15.48 -6.79 -7.92
CA LEU A 160 15.64 -7.70 -9.06
C LEU A 160 16.38 -7.08 -10.26
N CYS A 161 16.19 -5.79 -10.52
CA CYS A 161 16.58 -5.14 -11.77
C CYS A 161 17.76 -4.18 -11.64
N ARG A 162 18.68 -4.41 -10.68
CA ARG A 162 19.90 -3.59 -10.52
C ARG A 162 20.79 -3.62 -11.76
N ARG A 163 21.63 -2.59 -11.90
CA ARG A 163 22.73 -2.53 -12.86
C ARG A 163 23.64 -3.75 -12.65
N ARG A 164 24.12 -4.30 -13.77
CA ARG A 164 24.95 -5.50 -13.82
C ARG A 164 26.13 -5.37 -12.84
N ASN A 165 26.09 -6.15 -11.77
CA ASN A 165 27.26 -6.38 -10.95
C ASN A 165 27.99 -7.62 -11.48
N MET A 166 29.32 -7.62 -11.43
CA MET A 166 30.13 -8.75 -11.93
C MET A 166 29.85 -10.07 -11.18
N LYS A 167 29.17 -10.01 -10.03
CA LYS A 167 28.70 -11.13 -9.20
C LYS A 167 27.20 -11.44 -9.33
N GLU A 168 26.50 -10.88 -10.31
CA GLU A 168 25.07 -11.18 -10.51
C GLU A 168 24.89 -12.66 -10.87
N GLU A 169 24.15 -13.39 -10.03
CA GLU A 169 23.85 -14.80 -10.25
C GLU A 169 23.08 -15.00 -11.56
N ASP A 170 23.46 -16.01 -12.35
CA ASP A 170 22.81 -16.32 -13.63
C ASP A 170 21.30 -16.58 -13.47
N HIS A 171 20.86 -16.99 -12.29
CA HIS A 171 19.46 -17.17 -11.97
C HIS A 171 18.65 -15.86 -12.03
N SER A 172 19.14 -14.80 -11.38
CA SER A 172 18.49 -13.47 -11.37
C SER A 172 18.36 -12.91 -12.80
N ARG A 173 19.38 -13.13 -13.64
CA ARG A 173 19.37 -12.71 -15.05
C ARG A 173 18.25 -13.37 -15.85
N ARG A 174 18.01 -14.67 -15.65
CA ARG A 174 16.94 -15.40 -16.34
C ARG A 174 15.56 -14.90 -15.91
N ILE A 175 15.35 -14.67 -14.61
CA ILE A 175 14.10 -14.09 -14.08
C ILE A 175 13.85 -12.73 -14.71
N LYS A 176 14.84 -11.83 -14.70
CA LYS A 176 14.74 -10.49 -15.28
C LYS A 176 14.42 -10.54 -16.77
N THR A 177 15.02 -11.46 -17.50
CA THR A 177 14.76 -11.67 -18.93
C THR A 177 13.33 -12.15 -19.17
N GLU A 178 12.84 -13.10 -18.37
CA GLU A 178 11.47 -13.59 -18.48
C GLU A 178 10.44 -12.50 -18.10
N LEU A 179 10.70 -11.73 -17.05
CA LEU A 179 9.87 -10.60 -16.66
C LEU A 179 9.76 -9.57 -17.80
N LEU A 180 10.89 -9.18 -18.39
CA LEU A 180 10.92 -8.27 -19.53
C LEU A 180 10.13 -8.80 -20.72
N LYS A 181 10.27 -10.10 -21.02
CA LYS A 181 9.52 -10.77 -22.08
C LYS A 181 8.01 -10.73 -21.82
N GLN A 182 7.56 -11.03 -20.60
CA GLN A 182 6.14 -10.95 -20.25
C GLN A 182 5.61 -9.52 -20.31
N MET A 183 6.40 -8.53 -19.89
CA MET A 183 6.06 -7.10 -20.00
C MET A 183 6.00 -6.60 -21.45
N GLU A 184 6.63 -7.29 -22.41
CA GLU A 184 6.55 -6.93 -23.83
C GLU A 184 5.42 -7.63 -24.56
N SER A 185 5.03 -8.81 -24.07
CA SER A 185 3.98 -9.64 -24.63
C SER A 185 2.59 -9.18 -24.17
N PHE A 186 2.27 -7.90 -24.40
CA PHE A 186 0.90 -7.36 -24.29
C PHE A 186 0.34 -7.18 -25.69
N GLY A 187 -0.53 -8.10 -26.10
CA GLY A 187 -1.29 -7.97 -27.33
C GLY A 187 -2.41 -6.93 -27.15
N ASN A 188 -3.65 -7.40 -27.23
CA ASN A 188 -4.84 -6.60 -26.89
C ASN A 188 -5.25 -6.76 -25.41
N ASP A 189 -4.33 -7.24 -24.56
CA ASP A 189 -4.59 -7.59 -23.17
C ASP A 189 -4.94 -6.34 -22.35
N ASN A 190 -5.89 -6.47 -21.41
CA ASN A 190 -6.32 -5.40 -20.51
C ASN A 190 -5.40 -5.20 -19.29
N ILE A 191 -4.12 -5.55 -19.44
CA ILE A 191 -3.14 -5.58 -18.34
C ILE A 191 -2.37 -4.26 -18.30
N VAL A 192 -2.19 -3.70 -17.11
CA VAL A 192 -1.27 -2.60 -16.82
C VAL A 192 -0.24 -3.09 -15.81
N VAL A 193 1.03 -3.00 -16.17
CA VAL A 193 2.15 -3.28 -15.26
C VAL A 193 2.59 -1.99 -14.60
N LEU A 194 2.51 -1.98 -13.27
CA LEU A 194 3.04 -0.96 -12.38
C LEU A 194 4.27 -1.53 -11.68
N CYS A 195 5.39 -0.85 -11.81
CA CYS A 195 6.59 -1.14 -11.02
C CYS A 195 6.87 0.02 -10.09
N THR A 196 7.41 -0.24 -8.91
CA THR A 196 7.82 0.80 -7.94
C THR A 196 9.31 0.65 -7.62
N THR A 197 9.99 1.77 -7.40
CA THR A 197 11.39 1.76 -6.94
C THR A 197 11.71 2.98 -6.09
N ASN A 198 12.59 2.81 -5.12
CA ASN A 198 13.17 3.92 -4.35
C ASN A 198 14.49 4.43 -4.98
N CYS A 199 15.16 3.57 -5.76
CA CYS A 199 16.51 3.80 -6.28
C CYS A 199 16.53 3.69 -7.82
N PRO A 200 15.88 4.61 -8.57
CA PRO A 200 15.82 4.54 -10.03
C PRO A 200 17.22 4.60 -10.70
N TRP A 201 18.21 5.21 -10.03
CA TRP A 201 19.59 5.27 -10.50
C TRP A 201 20.29 3.90 -10.46
N GLU A 202 19.84 2.97 -9.63
CA GLU A 202 20.41 1.63 -9.53
C GLU A 202 19.83 0.68 -10.58
N LEU A 203 18.73 1.05 -11.24
CA LEU A 203 18.09 0.21 -12.23
C LEU A 203 18.90 0.10 -13.53
N ASP A 204 18.82 -1.08 -14.14
CA ASP A 204 19.38 -1.34 -15.46
C ASP A 204 18.75 -0.42 -16.52
N PRO A 205 19.56 0.35 -17.29
CA PRO A 205 19.06 1.17 -18.38
C PRO A 205 18.21 0.43 -19.41
N ALA A 206 18.49 -0.86 -19.68
CA ALA A 206 17.68 -1.68 -20.58
C ALA A 206 16.27 -1.91 -20.04
N PHE A 207 16.15 -2.14 -18.73
CA PHE A 207 14.87 -2.27 -18.02
C PHE A 207 14.11 -0.93 -18.03
N LEU A 208 14.79 0.17 -17.70
CA LEU A 208 14.21 1.52 -17.73
C LEU A 208 13.64 1.92 -19.10
N ARG A 209 14.26 1.48 -20.20
CA ARG A 209 13.78 1.77 -21.58
C ARG A 209 12.45 1.10 -21.91
N ARG A 210 12.01 0.08 -21.17
CA ARG A 210 10.75 -0.62 -21.45
C ARG A 210 9.53 0.11 -20.90
N PHE A 211 9.69 0.89 -19.84
CA PHE A 211 8.60 1.71 -19.31
C PHE A 211 8.24 2.84 -20.25
N GLN A 212 6.96 2.92 -20.60
CA GLN A 212 6.40 3.95 -21.46
C GLN A 212 6.26 5.27 -20.69
N ARG A 213 5.95 5.20 -19.39
CA ARG A 213 5.97 6.34 -18.48
C ARG A 213 6.75 6.02 -17.21
N LYS A 214 7.50 7.01 -16.75
CA LYS A 214 8.21 7.01 -15.47
C LYS A 214 7.66 8.20 -14.71
N ILE A 215 6.99 7.95 -13.59
CA ILE A 215 6.24 8.93 -12.84
C ILE A 215 6.96 9.14 -11.52
N PHE A 216 7.38 10.39 -11.28
CA PHE A 216 8.04 10.77 -10.04
C PHE A 216 7.00 10.97 -8.94
N VAL A 217 7.21 10.33 -7.79
CA VAL A 217 6.39 10.45 -6.59
C VAL A 217 7.24 11.11 -5.50
N GLY A 218 7.17 12.44 -5.46
CA GLY A 218 7.98 13.28 -4.60
C GLY A 218 7.48 13.35 -3.15
N LEU A 219 8.23 14.09 -2.34
CA LEU A 219 7.84 14.43 -0.97
C LEU A 219 6.62 15.36 -0.97
N PRO A 220 5.74 15.28 0.04
CA PRO A 220 4.58 16.16 0.15
C PRO A 220 4.96 17.64 0.29
N ASN A 221 4.21 18.52 -0.38
CA ASN A 221 4.27 19.96 -0.15
C ASN A 221 3.66 20.33 1.21
N LYS A 222 3.78 21.60 1.61
CA LYS A 222 3.35 22.07 2.93
C LYS A 222 1.88 21.75 3.22
N GLU A 223 1.01 22.00 2.25
CA GLU A 223 -0.42 21.76 2.34
C GLU A 223 -0.72 20.27 2.50
N ALA A 224 -0.04 19.41 1.73
CA ALA A 224 -0.15 17.96 1.85
C ALA A 224 0.36 17.46 3.21
N ARG A 225 1.45 18.01 3.74
CA ARG A 225 1.94 17.64 5.09
C ARG A 225 0.93 17.96 6.17
N CYS A 226 0.32 19.15 6.11
CA CYS A 226 -0.75 19.55 7.03
C CYS A 226 -1.93 18.56 6.98
N GLN A 227 -2.38 18.19 5.78
CA GLN A 227 -3.47 17.24 5.60
C GLN A 227 -3.11 15.82 6.08
N ILE A 228 -1.90 15.33 5.76
CA ILE A 228 -1.41 14.01 6.21
C ILE A 228 -1.36 13.94 7.74
N LEU A 229 -0.79 14.96 8.39
CA LEU A 229 -0.78 15.05 9.86
C LEU A 229 -2.20 15.07 10.42
N GLY A 230 -3.10 15.86 9.82
CA GLY A 230 -4.50 15.93 10.23
C GLY A 230 -5.22 14.58 10.12
N LEU A 231 -4.93 13.77 9.09
CA LEU A 231 -5.48 12.43 8.96
C LEU A 231 -5.00 11.50 10.09
N HIS A 232 -3.70 11.51 10.40
CA HIS A 232 -3.13 10.63 11.42
C HIS A 232 -3.48 11.06 12.86
N LEU A 233 -3.60 12.36 13.12
CA LEU A 233 -3.94 12.89 14.44
C LEU A 233 -5.46 12.91 14.67
N GLY A 234 -6.23 13.18 13.62
CA GLY A 234 -7.70 13.19 13.65
C GLY A 234 -8.30 11.82 13.96
N SER A 235 -7.67 10.72 13.52
CA SER A 235 -8.10 9.36 13.90
C SER A 235 -8.02 9.09 15.40
N ALA A 236 -7.26 9.87 16.16
CA ALA A 236 -7.09 9.73 17.59
C ALA A 236 -7.91 10.74 18.42
N GLY A 237 -8.74 11.57 17.77
CA GLY A 237 -9.58 12.55 18.47
C GLY A 237 -8.80 13.71 19.11
N VAL A 238 -7.61 14.01 18.60
CA VAL A 238 -6.74 15.12 19.05
C VAL A 238 -7.24 16.41 18.39
N ALA A 239 -7.68 17.40 19.17
CA ALA A 239 -8.05 18.71 18.65
C ALA A 239 -6.81 19.62 18.58
N ILE A 240 -6.18 19.69 17.40
CA ILE A 240 -5.07 20.62 17.15
C ILE A 240 -5.62 21.87 16.50
N SER A 241 -5.20 23.04 16.98
CA SER A 241 -5.58 24.32 16.36
C SER A 241 -5.07 24.41 14.93
N GLY A 242 -5.76 25.18 14.08
CA GLY A 242 -5.31 25.40 12.70
C GLY A 242 -3.92 26.06 12.62
N GLU A 243 -3.60 26.91 13.59
CA GLU A 243 -2.30 27.59 13.72
C GLU A 243 -1.18 26.60 14.05
N ASP A 244 -1.41 25.70 15.02
CA ASP A 244 -0.45 24.66 15.38
C ASP A 244 -0.22 23.68 14.22
N MET A 245 -1.27 23.29 13.51
CA MET A 245 -1.16 22.45 12.31
C MET A 245 -0.31 23.11 11.23
N HIS A 246 -0.47 24.41 11.03
CA HIS A 246 0.34 25.16 10.08
C HIS A 246 1.81 25.22 10.52
N MET A 247 2.08 25.48 11.81
CA MET A 247 3.44 25.45 12.37
C MET A 247 4.09 24.07 12.22
N LEU A 248 3.37 22.98 12.53
CA LEU A 248 3.87 21.62 12.34
C LEU A 248 4.21 21.34 10.86
N SER A 249 3.40 21.84 9.92
CA SER A 249 3.68 21.70 8.49
C SER A 249 4.97 22.43 8.05
N GLU A 250 5.34 23.53 8.71
CA GLU A 250 6.60 24.26 8.48
C GLU A 250 7.79 23.49 9.05
N CYS A 251 7.67 23.00 10.29
CA CYS A 251 8.72 22.26 10.98
C CYS A 251 9.03 20.89 10.35
N THR A 252 8.12 20.34 9.55
CA THR A 252 8.25 19.02 8.91
C THR A 252 8.71 19.10 7.45
N GLU A 253 9.45 20.15 7.08
CA GLU A 253 10.00 20.25 5.72
C GLU A 253 10.81 18.99 5.35
N ARG A 254 10.55 18.46 4.14
CA ARG A 254 11.19 17.25 3.58
C ARG A 254 10.81 15.92 4.23
N TYR A 255 9.83 15.91 5.13
CA TYR A 255 9.31 14.66 5.69
C TYR A 255 8.48 13.94 4.63
N SER A 256 8.63 12.61 4.55
CA SER A 256 7.77 11.75 3.76
C SER A 256 6.43 11.49 4.47
N GLY A 257 5.45 10.92 3.77
CA GLY A 257 4.19 10.53 4.40
C GLY A 257 4.39 9.54 5.55
N SER A 258 5.35 8.61 5.39
CA SER A 258 5.73 7.67 6.44
C SER A 258 6.37 8.36 7.64
N ASP A 259 7.20 9.38 7.43
CA ASP A 259 7.82 10.13 8.54
C ASP A 259 6.76 10.90 9.33
N LEU A 260 5.80 11.51 8.65
CA LEU A 260 4.67 12.21 9.29
C LEU A 260 3.78 11.26 10.07
N ALA A 261 3.49 10.08 9.51
CA ALA A 261 2.75 9.03 10.21
C ALA A 261 3.49 8.58 11.48
N HIS A 262 4.82 8.46 11.40
CA HIS A 262 5.66 8.10 12.54
C HIS A 262 5.66 9.18 13.62
N VAL A 263 5.83 10.45 13.25
CA VAL A 263 5.76 11.59 14.18
C VAL A 263 4.40 11.64 14.88
N ALA A 264 3.31 11.49 14.13
CA ALA A 264 1.98 11.47 14.71
C ALA A 264 1.82 10.29 15.69
N SER A 265 2.25 9.10 15.30
CA SER A 265 2.18 7.91 16.16
C SER A 265 2.99 8.08 17.45
N GLU A 266 4.19 8.65 17.35
CA GLU A 266 5.05 8.92 18.50
C GLU A 266 4.46 9.98 19.44
N ALA A 267 3.81 11.00 18.89
CA ALA A 267 3.07 12.00 19.66
C ALA A 267 1.86 11.38 20.40
N LEU A 268 1.14 10.47 19.75
CA LEU A 268 0.00 9.75 20.36
C LEU A 268 0.42 8.80 21.50
N MET A 269 1.65 8.32 21.49
CA MET A 269 2.20 7.50 22.57
C MET A 269 2.66 8.32 23.78
N ARG A 270 2.76 9.66 23.65
CA ARG A 270 3.27 10.52 24.71
C ARG A 270 2.42 10.49 25.99
N PRO A 271 1.08 10.62 25.94
CA PRO A 271 0.25 10.53 27.13
C PRO A 271 0.38 9.19 27.85
N LEU A 272 0.55 8.09 27.12
CA LEU A 272 0.71 6.75 27.72
C LEU A 272 2.02 6.65 28.52
N ARG A 273 3.13 7.18 28.00
CA ARG A 273 4.41 7.21 28.74
C ARG A 273 4.34 8.09 29.98
N GLU A 274 3.55 9.17 29.93
CA GLU A 274 3.30 10.04 31.08
C GLU A 274 2.45 9.34 32.15
N LEU A 275 1.47 8.52 31.74
CA LEU A 275 0.68 7.68 32.64
C LEU A 275 1.53 6.61 33.33
N GLU A 276 2.37 5.89 32.59
CA GLU A 276 3.25 4.86 33.16
C GLU A 276 4.27 5.43 34.17
N GLY A 277 4.77 6.64 33.92
CA GLY A 277 5.71 7.34 34.80
C GLY A 277 5.05 8.11 35.95
N ALA A 278 3.73 8.18 36.02
CA ALA A 278 3.02 8.97 37.02
C ALA A 278 3.02 8.28 38.40
N GLY A 279 3.52 8.99 39.41
CA GLY A 279 3.47 8.56 40.81
C GLY A 279 2.39 9.26 41.64
N HIS A 280 1.66 10.22 41.06
CA HIS A 280 0.66 11.02 41.75
C HIS A 280 -0.59 11.20 40.86
N TRP A 281 -1.76 11.07 41.46
CA TRP A 281 -3.03 10.99 40.75
C TRP A 281 -4.12 11.84 41.40
N LEU A 282 -5.02 12.40 40.60
CA LEU A 282 -6.18 13.18 41.07
C LEU A 282 -7.49 12.51 40.65
N PRO A 283 -8.52 12.53 41.50
CA PRO A 283 -9.89 12.18 41.11
C PRO A 283 -10.41 13.10 40.01
N ALA A 284 -10.92 12.51 38.94
CA ALA A 284 -11.62 13.16 37.84
C ALA A 284 -13.10 12.72 37.83
N ALA A 285 -13.89 13.33 36.93
CA ALA A 285 -15.30 12.98 36.78
C ALA A 285 -15.49 11.48 36.47
N GLY A 286 -16.56 10.88 37.02
CA GLY A 286 -16.88 9.47 36.79
C GLY A 286 -16.06 8.46 37.61
N GLY A 287 -15.32 8.90 38.63
CA GLY A 287 -14.51 8.01 39.47
C GLY A 287 -13.19 7.58 38.84
N LEU A 288 -12.80 8.22 37.74
CA LEU A 288 -11.52 8.03 37.07
C LEU A 288 -10.42 8.84 37.76
N LEU A 289 -9.17 8.44 37.55
CA LEU A 289 -7.98 9.09 38.05
C LEU A 289 -7.17 9.63 36.87
N GLN A 290 -6.64 10.83 37.06
CA GLN A 290 -5.78 11.49 36.08
C GLN A 290 -4.40 11.77 36.68
N PRO A 291 -3.32 11.66 35.90
CA PRO A 291 -1.97 11.95 36.39
C PRO A 291 -1.85 13.43 36.78
N CYS A 292 -1.11 13.71 37.86
CA CYS A 292 -0.91 15.07 38.36
C CYS A 292 0.51 15.29 38.93
N SER A 293 0.87 16.55 39.17
CA SER A 293 2.11 16.88 39.87
C SER A 293 2.02 16.57 41.37
N ALA A 294 3.12 16.18 41.99
CA ALA A 294 3.20 15.91 43.43
C ALA A 294 2.74 17.07 44.34
N ASN A 295 2.88 18.32 43.85
CA ASN A 295 2.52 19.51 44.62
C ASN A 295 1.03 19.89 44.50
N HIS A 296 0.24 19.12 43.76
CA HIS A 296 -1.17 19.47 43.56
C HIS A 296 -1.99 19.19 44.82
N PRO A 297 -2.84 20.12 45.29
CA PRO A 297 -3.72 19.86 46.43
C PRO A 297 -4.65 18.69 46.12
N GLY A 298 -4.66 17.66 46.96
CA GLY A 298 -5.45 16.44 46.77
C GLY A 298 -4.79 15.35 45.93
N ALA A 299 -3.50 15.49 45.60
CA ALA A 299 -2.73 14.44 44.92
C ALA A 299 -2.62 13.17 45.78
N LEU A 300 -3.02 12.04 45.20
CA LEU A 300 -2.89 10.71 45.80
C LEU A 300 -1.63 10.05 45.26
N GLN A 301 -0.70 9.66 46.15
CA GLN A 301 0.51 8.96 45.76
C GLN A 301 0.22 7.47 45.51
N MET A 302 0.40 7.01 44.28
CA MET A 302 0.21 5.62 43.88
C MET A 302 0.93 5.35 42.56
N SER A 303 1.38 4.10 42.36
CA SER A 303 1.99 3.68 41.09
C SER A 303 0.91 3.38 40.06
N PHE A 304 1.22 3.58 38.78
CA PHE A 304 0.34 3.17 37.67
C PHE A 304 -0.05 1.68 37.75
N THR A 305 0.87 0.82 38.21
CA THR A 305 0.65 -0.63 38.37
C THR A 305 -0.43 -0.99 39.38
N ASP A 306 -0.74 -0.07 40.30
CA ASP A 306 -1.70 -0.30 41.38
C ASP A 306 -3.13 0.07 40.94
N LEU A 307 -3.28 0.69 39.76
CA LEU A 307 -4.56 1.12 39.19
C LEU A 307 -5.16 0.06 38.28
N SER A 308 -6.47 -0.17 38.42
CA SER A 308 -7.19 -1.02 37.45
C SER A 308 -7.41 -0.29 36.13
N PRO A 309 -7.52 -1.02 34.99
CA PRO A 309 -7.71 -0.41 33.67
C PRO A 309 -8.94 0.51 33.56
N HIS A 310 -9.97 0.27 34.39
CA HIS A 310 -11.21 1.05 34.39
C HIS A 310 -11.13 2.32 35.26
N GLN A 311 -10.02 2.54 35.96
CA GLN A 311 -9.83 3.68 36.85
C GLN A 311 -8.97 4.77 36.23
N VAL A 312 -8.38 4.56 35.06
CA VAL A 312 -7.46 5.53 34.44
C VAL A 312 -8.19 6.33 33.37
N LEU A 313 -8.22 7.65 33.53
CA LEU A 313 -8.65 8.54 32.47
C LEU A 313 -7.50 8.70 31.48
N LEU A 314 -7.69 8.19 30.27
CA LEU A 314 -6.77 8.42 29.16
C LEU A 314 -6.92 9.89 28.75
N MET A 315 -5.88 10.70 29.00
CA MET A 315 -5.93 12.11 28.65
C MET A 315 -6.01 12.24 27.13
N HIS A 316 -7.16 12.69 26.63
CA HIS A 316 -7.21 13.30 25.31
C HIS A 316 -6.29 14.54 25.36
N THR A 317 -5.52 14.76 24.32
CA THR A 317 -4.43 15.75 24.24
C THR A 317 -4.82 17.16 24.67
N ASP A 318 -6.11 17.50 24.66
CA ASP A 318 -6.65 18.77 25.13
C ASP A 318 -6.48 18.99 26.65
N ALA A 319 -6.29 17.92 27.43
CA ALA A 319 -6.04 17.98 28.87
C ALA A 319 -4.56 18.19 29.22
N CYS A 320 -3.65 18.11 28.24
CA CYS A 320 -2.23 18.43 28.42
C CYS A 320 -1.93 19.91 28.08
N HIS A 321 -2.89 20.81 28.32
CA HIS A 321 -2.49 22.08 28.89
C HIS A 321 -1.91 21.76 30.26
N ARG A 322 -0.58 21.53 30.29
CA ARG A 322 0.24 21.73 31.48
C ARG A 322 -0.43 22.82 32.30
N CYS A 323 -0.64 22.54 33.59
CA CYS A 323 -0.71 23.53 34.65
C CYS A 323 -0.08 24.83 34.15
N SER A 324 -0.93 25.67 33.56
CA SER A 324 -0.52 26.92 32.96
C SER A 324 -0.46 27.84 34.16
N PHE A 325 0.68 28.49 34.32
CA PHE A 325 1.00 29.43 35.38
C PHE A 325 -0.20 30.26 35.87
#